data_AF-A0A5B7AMW5-F1
#
_entry.id   AF-A0A5B7AMW5-F1
#
_cell.length_a   1.000
_cell.length_b   1.000
_cell.length_c   1.000
_cell.angle_alpha   90.00
_cell.angle_beta   90.00
_cell.angle_gamma   90.00
#
_symmetry.space_group_name_H-M   'P 1'
#
loop_
_entity.id
_entity.type
_entity.pdbx_description
1 polymer ?
#
loop_
_entity_poly.entity_id
_entity_poly.type
_entity_poly.pdbx_seq_one_letter_code
_entity_poly.pdbx_strand_id
1 'polypeptide(L)'
;RRLSSSSEQAMESICYDTFLVKLVLISCCFCFTILASDARQLSSQTQNDVAALIAFKQSVDTDPNGFLNDWSPSSSSPCSWRGVWCALDDGRVTGLNLTNAGVIGRLHLSDLTALSSLTHLHFQWQVFRRHIESC
;
A
#
# COMPACT_ATOMS: atom_id res chain seq x y z
N ARG A 1 -63.80 17.51 -14.77
CA ARG A 1 -62.97 18.35 -13.88
C ARG A 1 -62.32 17.61 -12.70
N ARG A 2 -62.78 16.42 -12.26
CA ARG A 2 -62.09 15.63 -11.20
C ARG A 2 -60.98 14.70 -11.69
N LEU A 3 -60.97 14.32 -12.97
CA LEU A 3 -59.95 13.41 -13.51
C LEU A 3 -58.56 14.08 -13.70
N SER A 4 -58.48 15.41 -13.86
CA SER A 4 -57.20 16.12 -14.01
C SER A 4 -56.42 16.23 -12.68
N SER A 5 -57.11 16.46 -11.55
CA SER A 5 -56.44 16.69 -10.27
C SER A 5 -55.82 15.42 -9.67
N SER A 6 -56.40 14.25 -9.93
CA SER A 6 -55.84 12.97 -9.46
C SER A 6 -54.61 12.53 -10.28
N SER A 7 -54.55 12.87 -11.57
CA SER A 7 -53.38 12.62 -12.41
C SER A 7 -52.23 13.59 -12.11
N GLU A 8 -52.51 14.85 -11.78
CA GLU A 8 -51.49 15.83 -11.35
C GLU A 8 -50.85 15.44 -10.02
N GLN A 9 -51.64 15.00 -9.03
CA GLN A 9 -51.11 14.55 -7.73
C GLN A 9 -50.28 13.26 -7.83
N ALA A 10 -50.69 12.31 -8.67
CA ALA A 10 -49.91 11.10 -8.94
C ALA A 10 -48.60 11.42 -9.69
N MET A 11 -48.62 12.40 -10.59
CA MET A 11 -47.45 12.83 -11.36
C MET A 11 -46.40 13.53 -10.48
N GLU A 12 -46.81 14.35 -9.51
CA GLU A 12 -45.88 14.95 -8.54
C GLU A 12 -45.23 13.90 -7.63
N SER A 13 -46.01 12.94 -7.11
CA SER A 13 -45.47 11.86 -6.26
C SER A 13 -44.47 10.97 -7.01
N ILE A 14 -44.78 10.59 -8.25
CA ILE A 14 -43.86 9.81 -9.10
C ILE A 14 -42.59 10.61 -9.41
N CYS A 15 -42.69 11.93 -9.65
CA CYS A 15 -41.55 12.81 -9.87
C CYS A 15 -40.65 12.92 -8.63
N TYR A 16 -41.22 13.02 -7.42
CA TYR A 16 -40.44 13.01 -6.17
C TYR A 16 -39.75 11.66 -5.95
N ASP A 17 -40.45 10.54 -6.17
CA ASP A 17 -39.83 9.20 -6.07
C ASP A 17 -38.72 8.99 -7.09
N THR A 18 -38.91 9.40 -8.36
CA THR A 18 -37.83 9.29 -9.37
C THR A 18 -36.66 10.23 -9.09
N PHE A 19 -36.93 11.43 -8.56
CA PHE A 19 -35.89 12.40 -8.19
C PHE A 19 -35.07 11.92 -7.00
N LEU A 20 -35.74 11.43 -5.94
CA LEU A 20 -35.09 10.87 -4.76
C LEU A 20 -34.27 9.62 -5.11
N VAL A 21 -34.81 8.70 -5.92
CA VAL A 21 -34.05 7.53 -6.39
C VAL A 21 -32.82 7.94 -7.18
N LYS A 22 -32.92 8.93 -8.10
CA LYS A 22 -31.77 9.45 -8.84
C LYS A 22 -30.73 10.10 -7.92
N LEU A 23 -31.15 10.89 -6.93
CA LEU A 23 -30.23 11.49 -5.95
C LEU A 23 -29.51 10.43 -5.12
N VAL A 24 -30.22 9.40 -4.65
CA VAL A 24 -29.62 8.27 -3.93
C VAL A 24 -28.62 7.52 -4.81
N LEU A 25 -28.95 7.27 -6.08
CA LEU A 25 -28.03 6.63 -7.03
C LEU A 25 -26.79 7.48 -7.27
N ILE A 26 -26.93 8.79 -7.50
CA ILE A 26 -25.79 9.71 -7.69
C ILE A 26 -24.91 9.74 -6.44
N SER A 27 -25.52 9.84 -5.24
CA SER A 27 -24.79 9.81 -3.98
C SER A 27 -24.05 8.49 -3.79
N CYS A 28 -24.69 7.35 -4.08
CA CYS A 28 -24.08 6.03 -3.97
C CYS A 28 -22.92 5.86 -4.97
N CYS A 29 -23.10 6.31 -6.21
CA CYS A 29 -22.05 6.32 -7.22
C CYS A 29 -20.86 7.16 -6.76
N PHE A 30 -21.11 8.36 -6.23
CA PHE A 30 -20.04 9.24 -5.73
C PHE A 30 -19.28 8.60 -4.57
N CYS A 31 -19.98 8.05 -3.57
CA CYS A 31 -19.36 7.30 -2.47
C CYS A 31 -18.52 6.12 -2.97
N PHE A 32 -19.04 5.35 -3.92
CA PHE A 32 -18.32 4.22 -4.51
C PHE A 32 -17.05 4.66 -5.22
N THR A 33 -17.09 5.77 -5.98
CA THR A 33 -15.89 6.29 -6.66
C THR A 33 -14.81 6.73 -5.68
N ILE A 34 -15.17 7.36 -4.56
CA ILE A 34 -14.22 7.79 -3.52
C ILE A 34 -13.58 6.57 -2.85
N LEU A 35 -14.40 5.61 -2.41
CA LEU A 35 -13.90 4.38 -1.78
C LEU A 35 -12.97 3.59 -2.72
N ALA A 36 -13.32 3.53 -4.01
CA ALA A 36 -12.50 2.86 -5.01
C ALA A 36 -11.17 3.58 -5.27
N SER A 37 -11.12 4.92 -5.23
CA SER A 37 -9.87 5.66 -5.40
C SER A 37 -8.90 5.43 -4.24
N ASP A 38 -9.39 5.44 -3.00
CA ASP A 38 -8.55 5.24 -1.81
C ASP A 38 -7.97 3.82 -1.79
N ALA A 39 -8.79 2.80 -2.09
CA ALA A 39 -8.32 1.43 -2.19
C ALA A 39 -7.25 1.24 -3.28
N ARG A 40 -7.42 1.91 -4.44
CA ARG A 40 -6.42 1.87 -5.52
C ARG A 40 -5.11 2.52 -5.09
N GLN A 41 -5.17 3.67 -4.44
CA GLN A 41 -3.98 4.36 -3.97
C GLN A 41 -3.21 3.49 -2.97
N LEU A 42 -3.90 2.90 -2.00
CA LEU A 42 -3.30 1.99 -1.03
C LEU A 42 -2.62 0.80 -1.72
N SER A 43 -3.31 0.16 -2.66
CA SER A 43 -2.75 -0.98 -3.39
C SER A 43 -1.50 -0.62 -4.21
N SER A 44 -1.48 0.56 -4.84
CA SER A 44 -0.32 1.05 -5.58
C SER A 44 0.87 1.34 -4.66
N GLN A 45 0.62 1.90 -3.48
CA GLN A 45 1.65 2.19 -2.48
C GLN A 45 2.26 0.89 -1.93
N THR A 46 1.43 -0.11 -1.64
CA THR A 46 1.92 -1.43 -1.23
C THR A 46 2.77 -2.09 -2.31
N GLN A 47 2.40 -1.98 -3.59
CA GLN A 47 3.23 -2.48 -4.68
C GLN A 47 4.56 -1.74 -4.80
N ASN A 48 4.58 -0.44 -4.55
CA ASN A 48 5.83 0.33 -4.50
C ASN A 48 6.73 -0.13 -3.35
N ASP A 49 6.15 -0.42 -2.17
CA ASP A 49 6.90 -0.94 -1.03
C ASP A 49 7.50 -2.32 -1.34
N VAL A 50 6.74 -3.21 -1.99
CA VAL A 50 7.25 -4.50 -2.49
C VAL A 50 8.41 -4.27 -3.44
N ALA A 51 8.26 -3.40 -4.45
CA ALA A 51 9.30 -3.15 -5.44
C ALA A 51 10.58 -2.60 -4.80
N ALA A 52 10.47 -1.65 -3.87
CA ALA A 52 11.59 -1.06 -3.15
C ALA A 52 12.37 -2.10 -2.33
N LEU A 53 11.67 -2.96 -1.60
CA LEU A 53 12.30 -4.01 -0.80
C LEU A 53 12.91 -5.12 -1.67
N ILE A 54 12.33 -5.41 -2.84
CA ILE A 54 12.94 -6.35 -3.79
C ILE A 54 14.20 -5.76 -4.43
N ALA A 55 14.20 -4.47 -4.78
CA ALA A 55 15.41 -3.78 -5.24
C ALA A 55 16.51 -3.83 -4.17
N PHE A 56 16.15 -3.54 -2.92
CA PHE A 56 17.06 -3.71 -1.79
C PHE A 56 17.61 -5.13 -1.68
N LYS A 57 16.76 -6.16 -1.78
CA LYS A 57 17.19 -7.58 -1.80
C LYS A 57 18.18 -7.89 -2.92
N GLN A 58 18.00 -7.30 -4.10
CA GLN A 58 18.92 -7.48 -5.24
C GLN A 58 20.27 -6.79 -5.03
N SER A 59 20.34 -5.77 -4.19
CA SER A 59 21.59 -5.10 -3.82
C SER A 59 22.46 -5.90 -2.83
N VAL A 60 21.89 -6.93 -2.19
CA VAL A 60 22.60 -7.80 -1.25
C VAL A 60 23.45 -8.81 -2.02
N ASP A 61 24.77 -8.81 -1.77
CA ASP A 61 25.70 -9.69 -2.48
C ASP A 61 25.56 -11.16 -2.05
N THR A 62 25.29 -11.44 -0.77
CA THR A 62 25.14 -12.81 -0.26
C THR A 62 24.21 -12.87 0.95
N ASP A 63 23.29 -13.83 0.93
CA ASP A 63 22.39 -14.17 2.05
C ASP A 63 22.60 -15.64 2.45
N PRO A 64 23.65 -15.97 3.22
CA PRO A 64 24.04 -17.34 3.51
C PRO A 64 23.01 -18.09 4.38
N ASN A 65 22.22 -17.35 5.17
CA ASN A 65 21.21 -17.92 6.07
C ASN A 65 19.81 -17.96 5.43
N GLY A 66 19.65 -17.42 4.22
CA GLY A 66 18.34 -17.32 3.57
C GLY A 66 17.36 -16.44 4.34
N PHE A 67 17.85 -15.39 5.00
CA PHE A 67 17.02 -14.48 5.78
C PHE A 67 15.98 -13.77 4.91
N LEU A 68 16.31 -13.46 3.65
CA LEU A 68 15.47 -12.75 2.70
C LEU A 68 14.70 -13.69 1.74
N ASN A 69 14.69 -15.00 1.99
CA ASN A 69 14.09 -15.98 1.06
C ASN A 69 12.59 -15.78 0.84
N ASP A 70 11.87 -15.31 1.86
CA ASP A 70 10.43 -15.08 1.82
C ASP A 70 10.04 -13.74 1.16
N TRP A 71 11.01 -12.87 0.88
CA TRP A 71 10.79 -11.63 0.15
C TRP A 71 10.59 -11.96 -1.34
N SER A 72 9.34 -11.91 -1.81
CA SER A 72 8.95 -12.32 -3.15
C SER A 72 8.30 -11.19 -3.95
N PRO A 73 8.69 -10.97 -5.23
CA PRO A 73 8.04 -9.97 -6.07
C PRO A 73 6.58 -10.30 -6.39
N SER A 74 6.14 -11.54 -6.18
CA SER A 74 4.74 -11.96 -6.38
C SER A 74 3.86 -11.74 -5.15
N SER A 75 4.42 -11.32 -4.02
CA SER A 75 3.63 -11.08 -2.80
C SER A 75 2.72 -9.87 -2.98
N SER A 76 1.49 -9.98 -2.49
CA SER A 76 0.53 -8.88 -2.46
C SER A 76 0.86 -7.82 -1.40
N SER A 77 1.67 -8.17 -0.40
CA SER A 77 2.11 -7.28 0.67
C SER A 77 3.46 -7.75 1.23
N PRO A 78 4.36 -6.83 1.62
CA PRO A 78 5.63 -7.16 2.25
C PRO A 78 5.50 -7.41 3.77
N CYS A 79 4.35 -7.16 4.38
CA CYS A 79 4.17 -7.20 5.84
C CYS A 79 4.26 -8.60 6.45
N SER A 80 4.17 -9.65 5.63
CA SER A 80 4.38 -11.03 6.04
C SER A 80 5.84 -11.46 5.99
N TRP A 81 6.72 -10.61 5.44
CA TRP A 81 8.12 -10.95 5.27
C TRP A 81 8.90 -10.80 6.57
N ARG A 82 9.87 -11.68 6.75
CA ARG A 82 10.77 -11.69 7.89
C ARG A 82 11.51 -10.36 7.99
N GLY A 83 11.44 -9.77 9.17
CA GLY A 83 12.11 -8.51 9.46
C GLY A 83 11.39 -7.27 8.90
N VAL A 84 10.21 -7.39 8.31
CA VAL A 84 9.41 -6.24 7.86
C VAL A 84 8.35 -5.90 8.90
N TRP A 85 8.23 -4.63 9.25
CA TRP A 85 7.19 -4.10 10.11
C TRP A 85 6.31 -3.15 9.33
N CYS A 86 5.00 -3.29 9.48
CA CYS A 86 4.02 -2.44 8.84
C CYS A 86 3.10 -1.76 9.86
N ALA A 87 2.58 -0.60 9.48
CA ALA A 87 1.50 0.03 10.22
C ALA A 87 0.20 -0.77 10.07
N LEU A 88 -0.66 -0.76 11.09
CA LEU A 88 -1.90 -1.55 11.11
C LEU A 88 -3.05 -0.89 10.35
N ASP A 89 -2.98 0.42 10.14
CA ASP A 89 -3.99 1.25 9.51
C ASP A 89 -3.94 1.16 7.98
N ASP A 90 -2.75 1.35 7.40
CA ASP A 90 -2.55 1.41 5.95
C ASP A 90 -1.68 0.26 5.41
N GLY A 91 -1.12 -0.59 6.28
CA GLY A 91 -0.27 -1.70 5.87
C GLY A 91 1.05 -1.26 5.23
N ARG A 92 1.46 0.00 5.40
CA ARG A 92 2.71 0.52 4.84
C ARG A 92 3.90 0.10 5.68
N VAL A 93 5.04 -0.09 5.02
CA VAL A 93 6.28 -0.49 5.69
C VAL A 93 6.78 0.66 6.55
N THR A 94 6.77 0.47 7.86
CA THR A 94 7.25 1.43 8.86
C THR A 94 8.60 1.05 9.46
N GLY A 95 8.99 -0.22 9.36
CA GLY A 95 10.29 -0.63 9.84
C GLY A 95 10.89 -1.83 9.14
N LEU A 96 12.22 -1.89 9.16
CA LEU A 96 13.00 -3.05 8.76
C LEU A 96 13.95 -3.43 9.88
N ASN A 97 13.88 -4.68 10.29
CA ASN A 97 14.76 -5.31 11.25
C ASN A 97 15.55 -6.42 10.57
N LEU A 98 16.81 -6.11 10.27
CA LEU A 98 17.75 -7.03 9.65
C LEU A 98 18.84 -7.46 10.65
N THR A 99 18.54 -7.36 11.95
CA THR A 99 19.44 -7.82 13.01
C THR A 99 19.70 -9.32 12.86
N ASN A 100 20.97 -9.73 12.89
CA ASN A 100 21.40 -11.11 12.70
C ASN A 100 20.94 -11.75 11.38
N ALA A 101 20.55 -10.96 10.37
CA ALA A 101 20.21 -11.49 9.05
C ALA A 101 21.41 -12.21 8.40
N GLY A 102 22.63 -11.84 8.78
CA GLY A 102 23.86 -12.44 8.25
C GLY A 102 24.09 -12.15 6.77
N VAL A 103 23.36 -11.17 6.21
CA VAL A 103 23.56 -10.69 4.84
C VAL A 103 24.90 -9.99 4.72
N ILE A 104 25.56 -10.22 3.59
CA ILE A 104 26.89 -9.70 3.26
C ILE A 104 26.73 -8.88 1.98
N GLY A 105 27.32 -7.69 1.96
CA GLY A 105 27.37 -6.84 0.77
C GLY A 105 27.25 -5.36 1.10
N ARG A 106 27.00 -4.54 0.08
CA ARG A 106 26.68 -3.12 0.24
C ARG A 106 25.18 -2.93 0.43
N LEU A 107 24.76 -2.19 1.45
CA LEU A 107 23.38 -1.72 1.53
C LEU A 107 23.22 -0.53 0.61
N HIS A 108 22.51 -0.72 -0.49
CA HIS A 108 21.99 0.39 -1.27
C HIS A 108 20.77 0.96 -0.55
N LEU A 109 21.04 1.78 0.49
CA LEU A 109 20.02 2.48 1.26
C LEU A 109 19.16 3.41 0.39
N SER A 110 19.65 3.79 -0.79
CA SER A 110 18.90 4.50 -1.82
C SER A 110 17.60 3.78 -2.19
N ASP A 111 17.59 2.45 -2.22
CA ASP A 111 16.41 1.68 -2.62
C ASP A 111 15.33 1.71 -1.54
N LEU A 112 15.73 1.92 -0.28
CA LEU A 112 14.82 2.08 0.87
C LEU A 112 14.25 3.49 0.98
N THR A 113 14.81 4.49 0.29
CA THR A 113 14.27 5.87 0.29
C THR A 113 12.91 5.96 -0.39
N ALA A 114 12.55 4.97 -1.21
CA ALA A 114 11.22 4.85 -1.81
C ALA A 114 10.13 4.47 -0.78
N LEU A 115 10.51 3.94 0.39
CA LEU A 115 9.59 3.61 1.48
C LEU A 115 9.23 4.86 2.28
N SER A 116 8.22 5.59 1.81
CA SER A 116 7.80 6.88 2.38
C SER A 116 7.41 6.84 3.87
N SER A 117 6.98 5.69 4.38
CA SER A 117 6.51 5.53 5.77
C SER A 117 7.56 4.93 6.71
N LEU A 118 8.76 4.65 6.20
CA LEU A 118 9.81 3.96 6.95
C LEU A 118 10.41 4.89 8.02
N THR A 119 10.30 4.46 9.28
CA THR A 119 10.76 5.21 10.45
C THR A 119 11.78 4.45 11.28
N HIS A 120 11.78 3.12 11.20
CA HIS A 120 12.64 2.25 12.00
C HIS A 120 13.55 1.39 11.12
N LEU A 121 14.86 1.61 11.22
CA LEU A 121 15.86 0.81 10.51
C LEU A 121 16.85 0.21 11.51
N HIS A 122 16.83 -1.12 11.66
CA HIS A 122 17.69 -1.85 12.59
C HIS A 122 18.66 -2.76 11.84
N PHE A 123 19.94 -2.38 11.85
CA PHE A 123 21.06 -3.17 11.36
C PHE A 123 22.03 -3.40 12.52
N GLN A 124 21.94 -4.53 13.21
CA GLN A 124 22.96 -4.90 14.20
C GLN A 124 23.69 -6.18 13.76
N TRP A 125 25.02 -6.13 13.85
CA TRP A 125 25.97 -7.21 13.53
C TRP A 125 26.02 -7.70 12.07
N GLN A 126 25.86 -6.81 11.09
CA GLN A 126 26.10 -7.19 9.70
C GLN A 126 27.58 -6.99 9.36
N VAL A 127 28.19 -7.95 8.64
CA VAL A 127 29.57 -7.83 8.15
C VAL A 127 29.57 -6.86 6.96
N PHE A 128 29.41 -5.58 7.26
CA PHE A 128 29.50 -4.52 6.27
C PHE A 128 30.95 -4.31 5.88
N ARG A 129 31.30 -4.69 4.64
CA ARG A 129 32.53 -4.18 4.04
C ARG A 129 32.37 -2.68 3.88
N ARG A 130 33.01 -1.91 4.77
CA ARG A 130 33.27 -0.49 4.51
C ARG A 130 34.18 -0.40 3.29
N HIS A 131 33.71 0.17 2.20
CA HIS A 131 34.62 0.87 1.30
C HIS A 131 35.02 2.14 2.06
N ILE A 132 36.22 2.13 2.63
CA ILE A 132 36.92 3.38 2.86
C ILE A 132 37.16 3.92 1.45
N GLU A 133 36.47 4.99 1.08
CA GLU A 133 36.93 5.82 -0.01
C GLU A 133 38.35 6.27 0.38
N SER A 134 39.34 5.64 -0.23
CA SER A 134 40.72 6.11 -0.16
C SER A 134 40.75 7.48 -0.85
N CYS A 135 40.99 8.54 -0.07
CA CYS A 135 41.67 9.72 -0.60
C CYS A 135 43.10 9.37 -0.99
#